data_AF-A0A8F1WI91-F1
#
_entry.id   AF-A0A8F1WI91-F1
#
_cell.length_a   1.000
_cell.length_b   1.000
_cell.length_c   1.000
_cell.angle_alpha   90.00
_cell.angle_beta   90.00
_cell.angle_gamma   90.00
#
_symmetry.space_group_name_H-M   'P 1'
#
loop_
_entity.id
_entity.type
_entity.pdbx_description
1 polymer ?
#
loop_
_entity_poly.entity_id
_entity_poly.type
_entity_poly.pdbx_seq_one_letter_code
_entity_poly.pdbx_strand_id
1 'polypeptide(L)'
;MSDKILITTGNLELKAELNDSETAKKLKSLLPLQFSMSRWGDEYYGDCGIRVEAEPGAKVDMEIGELAVWPVGHALCIFFGPTPVSVGDEL
;
A
#
# COMPACT_ATOMS: atom_id res chain seq x y z
N MET A 1 13.79 -2.45 -11.97
CA MET A 1 12.77 -2.72 -13.02
C MET A 1 11.46 -2.73 -12.28
N SER A 2 10.45 -2.01 -12.74
CA SER A 2 9.19 -1.97 -11.99
C SER A 2 8.28 -3.14 -12.35
N ASP A 3 7.82 -3.85 -11.32
CA ASP A 3 6.98 -5.05 -11.45
C ASP A 3 5.51 -4.67 -11.38
N LYS A 4 4.67 -5.18 -12.29
CA LYS A 4 3.25 -4.84 -12.33
C LYS A 4 2.44 -5.92 -11.64
N ILE A 5 1.57 -5.52 -10.74
CA ILE A 5 0.64 -6.41 -10.03
C ILE A 5 -0.80 -5.99 -10.32
N LEU A 6 -1.70 -6.97 -10.22
CA LEU A 6 -3.14 -6.74 -10.35
C LEU A 6 -3.79 -7.03 -9.00
N ILE A 7 -4.49 -6.02 -8.48
CA ILE A 7 -5.27 -6.12 -7.26
C ILE A 7 -6.73 -6.23 -7.69
N THR A 8 -7.42 -7.26 -7.21
CA THR A 8 -8.82 -7.49 -7.56
C THR A 8 -9.67 -7.45 -6.29
N THR A 9 -10.78 -6.73 -6.33
CA THR A 9 -11.73 -6.62 -5.21
C THR A 9 -13.15 -6.56 -5.74
N GLY A 10 -13.92 -7.63 -5.49
CA GLY A 10 -15.25 -7.79 -6.08
C GLY A 10 -15.21 -7.69 -7.61
N ASN A 11 -15.81 -6.62 -8.15
CA ASN A 11 -15.87 -6.34 -9.59
C ASN A 11 -14.85 -5.29 -10.05
N LEU A 12 -13.95 -4.86 -9.17
CA LEU A 12 -12.94 -3.86 -9.46
C LEU A 12 -11.57 -4.52 -9.67
N GLU A 13 -10.87 -4.04 -10.69
CA GLU A 13 -9.48 -4.42 -10.99
C GLU A 13 -8.62 -3.17 -10.96
N LEU A 14 -7.59 -3.18 -10.10
CA LEU A 14 -6.63 -2.09 -9.95
C LEU A 14 -5.25 -2.59 -10.37
N LYS A 15 -4.59 -1.84 -11.24
CA LYS A 15 -3.21 -2.11 -11.64
C LYS A 15 -2.30 -1.28 -10.75
N ALA A 16 -1.34 -1.93 -10.12
CA ALA A 16 -0.33 -1.28 -9.31
C ALA A 16 1.07 -1.65 -9.81
N GLU A 17 2.02 -0.78 -9.53
CA GLU A 17 3.41 -0.97 -9.89
C GLU A 17 4.25 -1.03 -8.61
N LEU A 18 4.99 -2.12 -8.46
CA LEU A 18 5.92 -2.37 -7.38
C LEU A 18 7.29 -1.84 -7.75
N ASN A 19 7.89 -1.08 -6.84
CA ASN A 19 9.25 -0.60 -6.96
C ASN A 19 10.27 -1.71 -6.62
N ASP A 20 11.55 -1.40 -6.72
CA ASP A 20 12.65 -2.35 -6.44
C ASP A 20 13.01 -2.44 -4.93
N SER A 21 12.14 -1.97 -4.02
CA SER A 21 12.38 -2.05 -2.56
C SER A 21 12.34 -3.48 -2.04
N GLU A 22 12.98 -3.74 -0.89
CA GLU A 22 12.95 -5.06 -0.25
C GLU A 22 11.52 -5.42 0.19
N THR A 23 10.76 -4.42 0.62
CA THR A 23 9.33 -4.55 0.93
C THR A 23 8.52 -5.02 -0.29
N ALA A 24 8.70 -4.39 -1.45
CA ALA A 24 8.03 -4.76 -2.68
C ALA A 24 8.44 -6.16 -3.19
N LYS A 25 9.72 -6.52 -3.10
CA LYS A 25 10.20 -7.86 -3.45
C LYS A 25 9.60 -8.95 -2.57
N LYS A 26 9.46 -8.70 -1.27
CA LYS A 26 8.78 -9.60 -0.35
C LYS A 26 7.30 -9.74 -0.70
N LEU A 27 6.61 -8.65 -0.99
CA LEU A 27 5.19 -8.69 -1.37
C LEU A 27 5.02 -9.51 -2.65
N LYS A 28 5.87 -9.28 -3.65
CA LYS A 28 5.91 -10.06 -4.89
C LYS A 28 6.11 -11.56 -4.64
N SER A 29 6.97 -11.91 -3.69
CA SER A 29 7.27 -13.31 -3.35
C SER A 29 6.10 -14.02 -2.65
N LEU A 30 5.14 -13.26 -2.11
CA LEU A 30 3.91 -13.78 -1.51
C LEU A 30 2.75 -13.90 -2.51
N LEU A 31 2.90 -13.39 -3.73
CA LEU A 31 1.84 -13.49 -4.74
C LEU A 31 1.71 -14.93 -5.28
N PRO A 32 0.47 -15.40 -5.56
CA PRO A 32 -0.80 -14.71 -5.35
C PRO A 32 -1.22 -14.69 -3.87
N LEU A 33 -1.67 -13.53 -3.39
CA LEU A 33 -2.08 -13.30 -2.01
C LEU A 33 -3.56 -12.88 -1.98
N GLN A 34 -4.31 -13.38 -1.00
CA GLN A 34 -5.69 -12.97 -0.74
C GLN A 34 -5.84 -12.58 0.73
N PHE A 35 -6.38 -11.40 1.00
CA PHE A 35 -6.60 -10.88 2.33
C PHE A 35 -7.77 -9.90 2.35
N SER A 36 -8.26 -9.59 3.55
CA SER A 36 -9.37 -8.64 3.74
C SER A 36 -8.82 -7.25 4.03
N MET A 37 -9.40 -6.23 3.40
CA MET A 37 -9.10 -4.83 3.66
C MET A 37 -10.30 -4.14 4.31
N SER A 38 -10.01 -3.22 5.22
CA SER A 38 -10.96 -2.26 5.79
C SER A 38 -10.77 -0.91 5.14
N ARG A 39 -11.83 -0.09 5.11
CA ARG A 39 -11.79 1.27 4.57
C ARG A 39 -11.74 2.28 5.71
N TRP A 40 -10.88 3.29 5.59
CA TRP A 40 -10.88 4.46 6.45
C TRP A 40 -10.82 5.73 5.59
N GLY A 41 -11.94 6.45 5.47
CA GLY A 41 -12.03 7.61 4.58
C GLY A 41 -11.79 7.21 3.12
N ASP A 42 -10.73 7.75 2.50
CA ASP A 42 -10.29 7.44 1.14
C ASP A 42 -9.00 6.58 1.09
N GLU A 43 -8.80 5.78 2.14
CA GLU A 43 -7.75 4.78 2.25
C GLU A 43 -8.35 3.38 2.47
N TYR A 44 -7.77 2.37 1.82
CA TYR A 44 -7.98 0.96 2.18
C TYR A 44 -6.74 0.44 2.89
N TYR A 45 -6.92 -0.23 4.03
CA TYR A 45 -5.84 -0.85 4.79
C TYR A 45 -6.22 -2.27 5.18
N GLY A 46 -5.28 -3.21 5.12
CA GLY A 46 -5.55 -4.59 5.54
C GLY A 46 -4.27 -5.39 5.77
N ASP A 47 -4.31 -6.30 6.72
CA ASP A 47 -3.18 -7.20 6.99
C ASP A 47 -2.94 -8.09 5.77
N CYS A 48 -1.77 -7.93 5.15
CA CYS A 48 -1.35 -8.74 4.00
C CYS A 48 -0.40 -9.86 4.42
N GLY A 49 -0.25 -10.11 5.73
CA GLY A 49 0.67 -11.09 6.30
C GLY A 49 2.15 -10.78 6.09
N ILE A 50 2.50 -9.60 5.54
CA ILE A 50 3.88 -9.24 5.28
C ILE A 50 4.54 -8.68 6.53
N ARG A 51 5.64 -9.31 6.94
CA ARG A 51 6.47 -8.83 8.05
C ARG A 51 7.74 -8.21 7.49
N VAL A 52 7.72 -6.89 7.42
CA VAL A 52 8.85 -6.05 7.02
C VAL A 52 9.24 -5.17 8.20
N GLU A 53 10.53 -4.91 8.33
CA GLU A 53 11.02 -3.88 9.25
C GLU A 53 10.94 -2.52 8.54
N ALA A 54 10.77 -1.45 9.30
CA ALA A 54 10.78 -0.10 8.73
C ALA A 54 12.15 0.16 8.08
N GLU A 55 12.15 0.30 6.75
CA GLU A 55 13.38 0.66 6.03
C GLU A 55 13.71 2.14 6.29
N PRO A 56 15.01 2.53 6.36
CA PRO A 56 15.41 3.92 6.61
C PRO A 56 14.95 4.93 5.54
N GLY A 57 14.40 4.46 4.42
CA GLY A 57 13.76 5.26 3.37
C GLY A 57 12.22 5.24 3.42
N ALA A 58 11.61 4.77 4.52
CA ALA A 58 10.17 4.79 4.70
C ALA A 58 9.67 6.24 4.63
N LYS A 59 8.89 6.56 3.59
CA LYS A 59 8.22 7.84 3.46
C LYS A 59 6.98 7.87 4.34
N VAL A 60 6.73 9.03 4.93
CA VAL A 60 5.52 9.30 5.72
C VAL A 60 4.43 9.90 4.83
N ASP A 61 4.83 10.73 3.87
CA ASP A 61 3.94 11.31 2.87
C ASP A 61 3.81 10.40 1.66
N MET A 62 2.57 10.06 1.33
CA MET A 62 2.19 9.25 0.18
C MET A 62 1.30 10.08 -0.75
N GLU A 63 1.53 9.98 -2.06
CA GLU A 63 0.68 10.61 -3.07
C GLU A 63 -0.59 9.79 -3.32
N ILE A 64 -1.64 10.45 -3.83
CA ILE A 64 -2.86 9.78 -4.25
C ILE A 64 -2.52 8.78 -5.37
N GLY A 65 -2.87 7.52 -5.17
CA GLY A 65 -2.54 6.41 -6.06
C GLY A 65 -1.33 5.58 -5.62
N GLU A 66 -0.65 5.94 -4.53
CA GLU A 66 0.44 5.14 -3.99
C GLU A 66 -0.04 3.96 -3.13
N LEU A 67 0.81 2.94 -3.09
CA LEU A 67 0.68 1.77 -2.24
C LEU A 67 1.79 1.78 -1.21
N ALA A 68 1.43 1.65 0.06
CA ALA A 68 2.38 1.59 1.17
C ALA A 68 2.19 0.32 1.97
N VAL A 69 3.26 -0.19 2.56
CA VAL A 69 3.18 -1.25 3.57
C VAL A 69 3.52 -0.63 4.90
N TRP A 70 2.61 -0.72 5.86
CA TRP A 70 2.81 -0.26 7.21
C TRP A 70 3.50 -1.34 8.05
N PRO A 71 4.78 -1.16 8.47
CA PRO A 71 5.56 -2.22 9.13
C PRO A 71 5.00 -2.61 10.50
N VAL A 72 4.54 -1.63 11.28
CA VAL A 72 4.04 -1.82 12.65
C VAL A 72 2.70 -2.56 12.66
N GLY A 73 1.86 -2.30 11.66
CA GLY A 73 0.53 -2.92 11.51
C GLY A 73 0.50 -4.13 10.58
N HIS A 74 1.61 -4.47 9.94
CA HIS A 74 1.70 -5.49 8.87
C HIS A 74 0.65 -5.31 7.75
N ALA A 75 0.21 -4.07 7.56
CA ALA A 75 -0.93 -3.73 6.72
C ALA A 75 -0.46 -3.17 5.38
N LEU A 76 -1.08 -3.60 4.28
CA LEU A 76 -1.00 -2.90 3.02
C LEU A 76 -2.04 -1.76 3.02
N CYS A 77 -1.58 -0.55 2.74
CA CYS A 77 -2.38 0.65 2.58
C CYS A 77 -2.44 1.04 1.09
N ILE A 78 -3.63 1.33 0.60
CA ILE A 78 -3.90 1.82 -0.76
C ILE A 78 -4.60 3.17 -0.62
N PHE A 79 -3.94 4.22 -1.08
CA PHE A 79 -4.46 5.58 -1.05
C PHE A 79 -5.09 5.90 -2.41
N PHE A 80 -6.40 6.13 -2.46
CA PHE A 80 -7.13 6.40 -3.72
C PHE A 80 -7.85 7.76 -3.70
N GLY A 81 -7.61 8.56 -2.66
CA GLY A 81 -8.07 9.94 -2.53
C GLY A 81 -7.32 10.63 -1.37
N PRO A 82 -7.60 11.92 -1.12
CA PRO A 82 -6.99 12.64 0.00
C PRO A 82 -7.41 11.99 1.32
N THR A 83 -6.44 11.67 2.18
CA THR A 83 -6.78 11.21 3.53
C THR A 83 -7.31 12.39 4.36
N PRO A 84 -8.10 12.16 5.42
CA PRO A 84 -8.55 13.24 6.30
C PRO A 84 -7.42 14.01 7.00
N VAL A 85 -6.20 13.47 7.00
CA VAL A 85 -4.96 14.10 7.51
C VAL A 85 -4.25 14.95 6.44
N SER A 86 -4.74 14.98 5.20
CA SER A 86 -4.35 15.97 4.20
C SER A 86 -4.99 17.34 4.49
N VAL A 87 -4.72 17.89 5.67
CA VAL A 87 -4.82 19.32 5.95
C VAL A 87 -3.40 19.86 6.10
N GLY A 88 -2.61 19.68 5.05
CA GLY A 88 -1.40 20.47 4.83
C GLY A 88 -1.81 21.82 4.25
N ASP A 89 -2.33 22.68 5.12
CA ASP A 89 -2.43 24.12 4.85
C ASP A 89 -1.00 24.65 4.89
N GLU A 90 -0.28 24.55 3.76
CA GLU A 90 0.91 25.35 3.54
C GLU A 90 0.44 26.78 3.23
N LEU A 91 0.41 27.62 4.27
CA LEU A 91 0.41 29.09 4.16
C LEU A 91 1.86 29.61 4.09
#